data_AF-A0A1H0SIV3-F1
#
_entry.id   AF-A0A1H0SIV3-F1
#
_cell.length_a   1.000
_cell.length_b   1.000
_cell.length_c   1.000
_cell.angle_alpha   90.00
_cell.angle_beta   90.00
_cell.angle_gamma   90.00
#
_symmetry.space_group_name_H-M   'P 1'
#
loop_
_entity.id
_entity.type
_entity.pdbx_description
1 polymer ?
#
loop_
_entity_poly.entity_id
_entity_poly.type
_entity_poly.pdbx_seq_one_letter_code
_entity_poly.pdbx_strand_id
1 'polypeptide(L)'
;MDFVPYAVPFFIALIVVELLADRWRGERNYRVADAINSLSTGVLSTTTGLLTKGVGILTYAFALKHLAVIDLPAHSVLTWGFAFVFYDFCYYWLHRMGHERNILWAAHSVHHQSEDYNLSTALRQTSTGFLLSWIFYLPLAVLGVPLVVFISVASLNLLYQFWVHTRHVPKLGWYEWFFVTPSNHRAHHAQNALYMDRNYGGVFIIWDRLFGTFQEEDDNEPVIFGVTTPLASWNPLWANLQFYAQLWSDARRAECWWDKLRIWFMRTGWRPADVKAKYPMARHDLSQFRKFDVPLDVRQQVYIALQFAAYVGFGSYLMNFGEGLPTAALILGWSAMALGLFTLGVALENRPWALKAELSRLVLNVPLVWLAPLVGLWPASNLGWLGLLSYSLLSVIGLYCCRSRFTRLVS
;
A
#
# COMPACT_ATOMS: atom_id res chain seq x y z
N MET A 1 17.14 -13.54 6.72
CA MET A 1 16.81 -13.66 5.29
C MET A 1 15.52 -12.93 5.04
N ASP A 2 15.35 -12.29 3.90
CA ASP A 2 14.08 -11.68 3.50
C ASP A 2 13.28 -12.70 2.68
N PHE A 3 12.10 -13.08 3.16
CA PHE A 3 11.27 -14.11 2.53
C PHE A 3 10.25 -13.54 1.52
N VAL A 4 10.06 -12.22 1.48
CA VAL A 4 9.01 -11.59 0.66
C VAL A 4 9.18 -11.86 -0.83
N PRO A 5 10.38 -11.74 -1.44
CA PRO A 5 10.54 -11.98 -2.88
C PRO A 5 10.12 -13.39 -3.32
N TYR A 6 10.35 -14.39 -2.47
CA TYR A 6 9.98 -15.78 -2.74
C TYR A 6 8.46 -16.02 -2.66
N ALA A 7 7.73 -15.17 -1.94
CA ALA A 7 6.29 -15.29 -1.76
C ALA A 7 5.47 -14.63 -2.88
N VAL A 8 6.07 -13.71 -3.65
CA VAL A 8 5.37 -12.97 -4.71
C VAL A 8 4.64 -13.88 -5.71
N PRO A 9 5.24 -14.97 -6.24
CA PRO A 9 4.52 -15.88 -7.14
C PRO A 9 3.30 -16.53 -6.49
N PHE A 10 3.38 -16.83 -5.19
CA PHE A 10 2.28 -17.42 -4.43
C PHE A 10 1.16 -16.40 -4.19
N PHE A 11 1.48 -15.14 -3.91
CA PHE A 11 0.48 -14.08 -3.79
C PHE A 11 -0.30 -13.91 -5.10
N ILE A 12 0.39 -13.87 -6.24
CA ILE A 12 -0.26 -13.78 -7.56
C ILE A 12 -1.15 -15.00 -7.81
N ALA A 13 -0.64 -16.21 -7.54
CA ALA A 13 -1.42 -17.43 -7.70
C ALA A 13 -2.68 -17.43 -6.83
N LEU A 14 -2.57 -17.03 -5.57
CA LEU A 14 -3.71 -16.97 -4.64
C LEU A 14 -4.73 -15.91 -5.02
N ILE A 15 -4.32 -14.75 -5.52
CA ILE A 15 -5.23 -13.74 -6.08
C ILE A 15 -5.99 -14.32 -7.28
N VAL A 16 -5.32 -15.04 -8.18
CA VAL A 16 -5.98 -15.69 -9.32
C VAL A 16 -6.97 -16.76 -8.85
N VAL A 17 -6.59 -17.57 -7.86
CA VAL A 17 -7.49 -18.58 -7.26
C VAL A 17 -8.71 -17.92 -6.63
N GLU A 18 -8.54 -16.84 -5.87
CA GLU A 18 -9.65 -16.09 -5.28
C GLU A 18 -10.56 -15.48 -6.35
N LEU A 19 -9.99 -14.87 -7.39
CA LEU A 19 -10.75 -14.35 -8.54
C LEU A 19 -11.59 -15.42 -9.24
N LEU A 20 -11.06 -16.64 -9.37
CA LEU A 20 -11.80 -17.77 -9.95
C LEU A 20 -12.90 -18.27 -9.00
N ALA A 21 -12.62 -18.32 -7.69
CA ALA A 21 -13.60 -18.69 -6.67
C ALA A 21 -14.76 -17.68 -6.60
N ASP A 22 -14.46 -16.39 -6.64
CA ASP A 22 -15.43 -15.28 -6.75
C ASP A 22 -16.39 -15.51 -7.91
N ARG A 23 -15.84 -15.76 -9.11
CA ARG A 23 -16.63 -16.02 -10.32
C ARG A 23 -17.47 -17.28 -10.21
N TRP A 24 -16.94 -18.35 -9.64
CA TRP A 24 -17.66 -19.61 -9.48
C TRP A 24 -18.81 -19.50 -8.47
N ARG A 25 -18.64 -18.69 -7.41
CA ARG A 25 -19.66 -18.42 -6.39
C ARG A 25 -20.64 -17.29 -6.76
N GLY A 26 -20.42 -16.61 -7.89
CA GLY A 26 -21.21 -15.46 -8.30
C GLY A 26 -20.99 -14.20 -7.45
N GLU A 27 -19.91 -14.18 -6.66
CA GLU A 27 -19.49 -13.04 -5.87
C GLU A 27 -18.77 -12.00 -6.76
N ARG A 28 -18.71 -10.75 -6.30
CA ARG A 28 -18.09 -9.63 -7.02
C ARG A 28 -17.22 -8.81 -6.08
N ASN A 29 -16.25 -9.47 -5.44
CA ASN A 29 -15.36 -8.82 -4.48
C ASN A 29 -14.22 -8.05 -5.15
N TYR A 30 -14.05 -8.19 -6.48
CA TYR A 30 -13.04 -7.49 -7.28
C TYR A 30 -13.67 -6.53 -8.30
N ARG A 31 -13.37 -5.24 -8.17
CA ARG A 31 -13.43 -4.28 -9.29
C ARG A 31 -12.04 -4.09 -9.88
N VAL A 32 -11.95 -4.13 -11.21
CA VAL A 32 -10.66 -4.05 -11.92
C VAL A 32 -9.89 -2.77 -11.55
N ALA A 33 -10.58 -1.62 -11.47
CA ALA A 33 -9.93 -0.36 -11.13
C ALA A 33 -9.38 -0.34 -9.71
N ASP A 34 -10.14 -0.84 -8.74
CA ASP A 34 -9.72 -0.93 -7.34
C ASP A 34 -8.54 -1.89 -7.17
N ALA A 35 -8.63 -3.09 -7.76
CA ALA A 35 -7.55 -4.08 -7.73
C ALA A 35 -6.25 -3.54 -8.37
N ILE A 36 -6.34 -2.91 -9.54
CA ILE A 36 -5.17 -2.29 -10.19
C ILE A 36 -4.61 -1.14 -9.33
N ASN A 37 -5.45 -0.30 -8.73
CA ASN A 37 -4.96 0.77 -7.85
C ASN A 37 -4.28 0.21 -6.58
N SER A 38 -4.87 -0.82 -5.96
CA SER A 38 -4.30 -1.50 -4.79
C SER A 38 -2.92 -2.09 -5.12
N LEU A 39 -2.81 -2.87 -6.20
CA LEU A 39 -1.52 -3.40 -6.65
C LEU A 39 -0.54 -2.30 -7.08
N SER A 40 -1.01 -1.21 -7.68
CA SER A 40 -0.17 -0.07 -8.07
C SER A 40 0.46 0.61 -6.84
N THR A 41 -0.29 0.80 -5.76
CA THR A 41 0.29 1.32 -4.50
C THR A 41 1.32 0.34 -3.91
N GLY A 42 1.09 -0.97 -4.03
CA GLY A 42 2.06 -2.01 -3.65
C GLY A 42 3.36 -1.96 -4.45
N VAL A 43 3.28 -1.86 -5.78
CA VAL A 43 4.46 -1.71 -6.66
C VAL A 43 5.20 -0.41 -6.35
N LEU A 44 4.48 0.69 -6.15
CA LEU A 44 5.07 1.98 -5.78
C LEU A 44 5.76 1.92 -4.41
N SER A 45 5.12 1.33 -3.40
CA SER A 45 5.70 1.11 -2.08
C SER A 45 7.01 0.33 -2.16
N THR A 46 6.98 -0.79 -2.88
CA THR A 46 8.10 -1.71 -3.02
C THR A 46 9.30 -1.06 -3.74
N THR A 47 9.03 -0.31 -4.81
CA THR A 47 10.08 0.46 -5.52
C THR A 47 10.56 1.68 -4.74
N THR A 48 9.70 2.33 -3.96
CA THR A 48 10.11 3.40 -3.01
C THR A 48 11.02 2.84 -1.91
N GLY A 49 10.78 1.58 -1.51
CA GLY A 49 11.63 0.84 -0.58
C GLY A 49 13.09 0.79 -1.03
N LEU A 50 13.39 0.64 -2.33
CA LEU A 50 14.77 0.66 -2.85
C LEU A 50 15.52 1.95 -2.49
N LEU A 51 14.81 3.08 -2.46
CA LEU A 51 15.39 4.39 -2.14
C LEU A 51 15.47 4.65 -0.62
N THR A 52 14.63 3.97 0.18
CA THR A 52 14.36 4.36 1.57
C THR A 52 14.66 3.26 2.61
N LYS A 53 14.82 1.99 2.20
CA LYS A 53 15.09 0.83 3.08
C LYS A 53 16.34 1.04 3.95
N GLY A 54 17.30 1.81 3.45
CA GLY A 54 18.48 2.24 4.20
C GLY A 54 18.14 2.96 5.51
N VAL A 55 17.08 3.78 5.56
CA VAL A 55 16.71 4.51 6.79
C VAL A 55 16.40 3.53 7.92
N GLY A 56 15.50 2.58 7.71
CA GLY A 56 15.10 1.61 8.74
C GLY A 56 16.22 0.64 9.10
N ILE A 57 16.88 0.04 8.10
CA ILE A 57 17.91 -0.99 8.33
C ILE A 57 19.16 -0.39 8.97
N LEU A 58 19.66 0.75 8.47
CA LEU A 58 20.85 1.37 9.03
C LEU A 58 20.59 1.90 10.44
N THR A 59 19.42 2.49 10.70
CA THR A 59 19.06 2.95 12.04
C THR A 59 18.93 1.78 13.02
N TYR A 60 18.31 0.66 12.60
CA TYR A 60 18.24 -0.55 13.42
C TYR A 60 19.64 -1.13 13.68
N ALA A 61 20.48 -1.26 12.65
CA ALA A 61 21.84 -1.79 12.79
C ALA A 61 22.72 -0.90 13.68
N PHE A 62 22.56 0.42 13.58
CA PHE A 62 23.23 1.38 14.45
C PHE A 62 22.77 1.22 15.91
N ALA A 63 21.47 1.16 16.15
CA ALA A 63 20.92 0.94 17.48
C ALA A 63 21.37 -0.41 18.07
N LEU A 64 21.37 -1.47 17.27
CA LEU A 64 21.84 -2.79 17.70
C LEU A 64 23.32 -2.75 18.09
N LYS A 65 24.15 -2.03 17.33
CA LYS A 65 25.59 -1.93 17.61
C LYS A 65 25.91 -1.10 18.86
N HIS A 66 25.13 -0.06 19.14
CA HIS A 66 25.49 0.96 20.14
C HIS A 66 24.59 1.00 21.37
N LEU A 67 23.36 0.49 21.29
CA LEU A 67 22.34 0.56 22.33
C LEU A 67 21.91 -0.82 22.85
N ALA A 68 22.36 -1.91 22.24
CA ALA A 68 22.00 -3.25 22.70
C ALA A 68 22.48 -3.49 24.12
N VAL A 69 21.57 -3.89 25.00
CA VAL A 69 21.87 -4.22 26.42
C VAL A 69 22.30 -5.68 26.61
N ILE A 70 21.92 -6.55 25.66
CA ILE A 70 22.25 -7.97 25.64
C ILE A 70 22.60 -8.36 24.20
N ASP A 71 23.36 -9.45 24.02
CA ASP A 71 23.65 -10.03 22.71
C ASP A 71 22.91 -11.37 22.57
N LEU A 72 21.86 -11.40 21.74
CA LEU A 72 21.05 -12.60 21.56
C LEU A 72 21.60 -13.48 20.43
N PRO A 73 21.83 -14.78 20.66
CA PRO A 73 22.41 -15.65 19.65
C PRO A 73 21.45 -15.93 18.49
N ALA A 74 21.85 -15.55 17.27
CA ALA A 74 21.05 -15.75 16.05
C ALA A 74 20.73 -17.23 15.74
N HIS A 75 21.49 -18.18 16.30
CA HIS A 75 21.28 -19.62 16.13
C HIS A 75 20.29 -20.21 17.14
N SER A 76 19.88 -19.46 18.17
CA SER A 76 18.99 -19.96 19.22
C SER A 76 17.52 -19.86 18.82
N VAL A 77 16.80 -20.98 18.84
CA VAL A 77 15.35 -21.03 18.58
C VAL A 77 14.56 -20.11 19.53
N LEU A 78 15.02 -19.96 20.78
CA LEU A 78 14.39 -19.05 21.74
C LEU A 78 14.50 -17.58 21.31
N THR A 79 15.61 -17.19 20.69
CA THR A 79 15.78 -15.84 20.14
C THR A 79 14.77 -15.58 19.02
N TRP A 80 14.55 -16.58 18.15
CA TRP A 80 13.56 -16.48 17.07
C TRP A 80 12.13 -16.42 17.59
N GLY A 81 11.77 -17.28 18.55
CA GLY A 81 10.45 -17.26 19.18
C GLY A 81 10.16 -15.94 19.88
N PHE A 82 11.11 -15.46 20.69
CA PHE A 82 11.04 -14.14 21.32
C PHE A 82 10.91 -13.02 20.29
N ALA A 83 11.80 -12.98 19.29
CA ALA A 83 11.81 -11.92 18.29
C ALA A 83 10.52 -11.90 17.47
N PHE A 84 9.94 -13.05 17.12
CA PHE A 84 8.69 -13.11 16.37
C PHE A 84 7.50 -12.57 17.18
N VAL A 85 7.35 -13.02 18.43
CA VAL A 85 6.27 -12.54 19.32
C VAL A 85 6.44 -11.06 19.64
N PHE A 86 7.66 -10.62 19.94
CA PHE A 86 7.93 -9.22 20.29
C PHE A 86 7.88 -8.29 19.06
N TYR A 87 8.23 -8.77 17.87
CA TYR A 87 7.99 -8.04 16.62
C TYR A 87 6.49 -7.81 16.40
N ASP A 88 5.65 -8.82 16.61
CA ASP A 88 4.20 -8.67 16.49
C ASP A 88 3.63 -7.71 17.54
N PHE A 89 4.17 -7.70 18.75
CA PHE A 89 3.85 -6.69 19.77
C PHE A 89 4.24 -5.27 19.34
N CYS A 90 5.44 -5.07 18.78
CA CYS A 90 5.85 -3.80 18.19
C CYS A 90 4.93 -3.39 17.03
N TYR A 91 4.54 -4.36 16.19
CA TYR A 91 3.58 -4.14 15.11
C TYR A 91 2.23 -3.68 15.63
N TYR A 92 1.67 -4.31 16.68
CA TYR A 92 0.41 -3.88 17.30
C TYR A 92 0.44 -2.39 17.68
N TRP A 93 1.52 -1.92 18.30
CA TRP A 93 1.65 -0.49 18.68
C TRP A 93 1.83 0.43 17.48
N LEU A 94 2.63 0.03 16.49
CA LEU A 94 2.76 0.77 15.25
C LEU A 94 1.40 0.89 14.55
N HIS A 95 0.68 -0.22 14.46
CA HIS A 95 -0.60 -0.31 13.75
C HIS A 95 -1.68 0.51 14.48
N ARG A 96 -1.80 0.34 15.80
CA ARG A 96 -2.68 1.14 16.64
C ARG A 96 -2.41 2.64 16.51
N MET A 97 -1.15 3.05 16.59
CA MET A 97 -0.78 4.46 16.43
C MET A 97 -1.00 4.94 14.98
N GLY A 98 -0.87 4.03 14.01
CA GLY A 98 -1.28 4.20 12.61
C GLY A 98 -2.75 4.55 12.45
N HIS A 99 -3.64 3.99 13.26
CA HIS A 99 -5.06 4.35 13.23
C HIS A 99 -5.39 5.57 14.10
N GLU A 100 -4.73 5.71 15.25
CA GLU A 100 -5.10 6.70 16.25
C GLU A 100 -4.38 8.06 16.10
N ARG A 101 -3.34 8.22 15.28
CA ARG A 101 -2.57 9.48 15.15
C ARG A 101 -2.47 9.98 13.71
N ASN A 102 -2.77 11.26 13.50
CA ASN A 102 -2.88 11.88 12.18
C ASN A 102 -1.69 11.60 11.23
N ILE A 103 -0.43 11.81 11.63
CA ILE A 103 0.72 11.61 10.75
C ILE A 103 0.97 10.14 10.40
N LEU A 104 0.69 9.22 11.34
CA LEU A 104 0.82 7.78 11.11
C LEU A 104 -0.38 7.23 10.34
N TRP A 105 -1.57 7.81 10.53
CA TRP A 105 -2.76 7.56 9.71
C TRP A 105 -2.55 8.04 8.29
N ALA A 106 -1.92 9.18 8.07
CA ALA A 106 -1.58 9.62 6.72
C ALA A 106 -0.70 8.59 5.99
N ALA A 107 0.21 7.92 6.70
CA ALA A 107 0.97 6.80 6.15
C ALA A 107 0.11 5.54 5.99
N HIS A 108 -0.66 5.16 7.01
CA HIS A 108 -1.33 3.86 7.08
C HIS A 108 -2.66 3.79 6.30
N SER A 109 -3.38 4.90 6.20
CA SER A 109 -4.67 5.03 5.51
C SER A 109 -4.66 4.51 4.07
N VAL A 110 -3.50 4.55 3.39
CA VAL A 110 -3.32 3.95 2.07
C VAL A 110 -3.82 2.52 2.08
N HIS A 111 -3.51 1.73 3.10
CA HIS A 111 -3.95 0.33 3.22
C HIS A 111 -5.48 0.19 3.30
N HIS A 112 -6.16 1.11 3.99
CA HIS A 112 -7.61 1.09 4.24
C HIS A 112 -8.46 1.78 3.17
N GLN A 113 -7.85 2.46 2.21
CA GLN A 113 -8.58 3.26 1.22
C GLN A 113 -9.40 2.45 0.20
N SER A 114 -9.12 1.15 0.05
CA SER A 114 -9.91 0.30 -0.86
C SER A 114 -11.32 0.11 -0.30
N GLU A 115 -12.31 0.23 -1.18
CA GLU A 115 -13.72 0.01 -0.83
C GLU A 115 -14.16 -1.42 -1.19
N ASP A 116 -13.24 -2.21 -1.76
CA ASP A 116 -13.35 -3.65 -1.93
C ASP A 116 -12.43 -4.36 -0.93
N TYR A 117 -12.70 -5.64 -0.67
CA TYR A 117 -11.89 -6.40 0.27
C TYR A 117 -11.65 -7.79 -0.27
N ASN A 118 -10.39 -8.06 -0.60
CA ASN A 118 -9.90 -9.26 -1.26
C ASN A 118 -8.36 -9.31 -1.17
N LEU A 119 -7.72 -10.36 -1.70
CA LEU A 119 -6.28 -10.55 -1.54
C LEU A 119 -5.44 -9.46 -2.22
N SER A 120 -5.96 -8.70 -3.18
CA SER A 120 -5.25 -7.53 -3.71
C SER A 120 -5.17 -6.37 -2.71
N THR A 121 -6.13 -6.27 -1.77
CA THR A 121 -6.11 -5.30 -0.67
C THR A 121 -4.91 -5.53 0.25
N ALA A 122 -4.47 -6.78 0.45
CA ALA A 122 -3.24 -7.08 1.21
C ALA A 122 -2.01 -6.38 0.64
N LEU A 123 -1.97 -6.20 -0.68
CA LEU A 123 -0.86 -5.60 -1.41
C LEU A 123 -1.01 -4.08 -1.57
N ARG A 124 -2.09 -3.49 -1.05
CA ARG A 124 -2.27 -2.04 -0.98
C ARG A 124 -1.39 -1.47 0.12
N GLN A 125 -0.17 -1.08 -0.23
CA GLN A 125 0.88 -0.68 0.71
C GLN A 125 1.27 0.79 0.54
N THR A 126 1.64 1.42 1.66
CA THR A 126 2.08 2.82 1.68
C THR A 126 3.54 2.99 1.27
N SER A 127 3.85 4.11 0.62
CA SER A 127 5.22 4.51 0.26
C SER A 127 5.89 5.43 1.30
N THR A 128 5.19 5.75 2.40
CA THR A 128 5.64 6.75 3.39
C THR A 128 5.94 6.16 4.78
N GLY A 129 5.81 4.84 4.96
CA GLY A 129 6.08 4.16 6.23
C GLY A 129 7.53 4.35 6.74
N PHE A 130 8.49 4.57 5.84
CA PHE A 130 9.90 4.79 6.20
C PHE A 130 10.13 6.02 7.09
N LEU A 131 9.19 6.97 7.13
CA LEU A 131 9.35 8.21 7.89
C LEU A 131 9.42 7.94 9.40
N LEU A 132 8.53 7.10 9.93
CA LEU A 132 8.33 6.94 11.38
C LEU A 132 8.20 5.48 11.86
N SER A 133 7.90 4.51 10.99
CA SER A 133 7.64 3.14 11.43
C SER A 133 8.84 2.47 12.10
N TRP A 134 10.07 2.83 11.70
CA TRP A 134 11.31 2.26 12.26
C TRP A 134 11.46 2.49 13.78
N ILE A 135 10.87 3.58 14.31
CA ILE A 135 10.95 3.94 15.74
C ILE A 135 10.37 2.82 16.61
N PHE A 136 9.27 2.21 16.16
CA PHE A 136 8.54 1.18 16.90
C PHE A 136 9.31 -0.14 17.01
N TYR A 137 10.28 -0.37 16.12
CA TYR A 137 11.09 -1.57 16.09
C TYR A 137 12.46 -1.43 16.76
N LEU A 138 12.86 -0.21 17.14
CA LEU A 138 14.09 0.01 17.90
C LEU A 138 14.19 -0.77 19.22
N PRO A 139 13.09 -1.02 19.98
CA PRO A 139 13.16 -1.86 21.17
C PRO A 139 13.76 -3.25 20.92
N LEU A 140 13.52 -3.87 19.76
CA LEU A 140 14.15 -5.14 19.39
C LEU A 140 15.68 -5.02 19.27
N ALA A 141 16.17 -3.93 18.69
CA ALA A 141 17.60 -3.66 18.56
C ALA A 141 18.25 -3.43 19.93
N VAL A 142 17.59 -2.66 20.80
CA VAL A 142 18.04 -2.43 22.19
C VAL A 142 18.07 -3.75 22.97
N LEU A 143 17.12 -4.65 22.74
CA LEU A 143 17.12 -5.99 23.34
C LEU A 143 18.03 -6.99 22.63
N GLY A 144 18.90 -6.54 21.72
CA GLY A 144 19.95 -7.37 21.14
C GLY A 144 19.51 -8.32 20.04
N VAL A 145 18.31 -8.16 19.47
CA VAL A 145 17.83 -9.07 18.41
C VAL A 145 18.68 -8.86 17.15
N PRO A 146 19.40 -9.91 16.67
CA PRO A 146 20.29 -9.78 15.53
C PRO A 146 19.55 -9.31 14.28
N LEU A 147 20.19 -8.47 13.47
CA LEU A 147 19.58 -7.89 12.26
C LEU A 147 19.02 -8.96 11.31
N VAL A 148 19.72 -10.09 11.16
CA VAL A 148 19.24 -11.20 10.32
C VAL A 148 17.95 -11.82 10.84
N VAL A 149 17.80 -11.95 12.16
CA VAL A 149 16.59 -12.46 12.80
C VAL A 149 15.47 -11.44 12.64
N PHE A 150 15.75 -10.16 12.92
CA PHE A 150 14.81 -9.05 12.75
C PHE A 150 14.19 -9.02 11.35
N ILE A 151 15.01 -9.01 10.29
CA ILE A 151 14.53 -9.00 8.91
C ILE A 151 13.70 -10.26 8.62
N SER A 152 14.10 -11.42 9.14
CA SER A 152 13.40 -12.68 8.90
C SER A 152 12.02 -12.70 9.55
N VAL A 153 11.92 -12.33 10.83
CA VAL A 153 10.63 -12.30 11.53
C VAL A 153 9.71 -11.22 10.99
N ALA A 154 10.27 -10.09 10.51
CA ALA A 154 9.52 -9.06 9.80
C ALA A 154 8.87 -9.62 8.53
N SER A 155 9.63 -10.32 7.69
CA SER A 155 9.09 -10.96 6.48
C SER A 155 8.05 -12.04 6.83
N LEU A 156 8.28 -12.87 7.86
CA LEU A 156 7.31 -13.90 8.29
C LEU A 156 6.00 -13.29 8.80
N ASN A 157 6.08 -12.20 9.58
CA ASN A 157 4.92 -11.49 10.07
C ASN A 157 4.11 -10.90 8.91
N LEU A 158 4.77 -10.25 7.94
CA LEU A 158 4.12 -9.73 6.74
C LEU A 158 3.45 -10.84 5.91
N LEU A 159 4.10 -12.00 5.79
CA LEU A 159 3.55 -13.15 5.06
C LEU A 159 2.26 -13.67 5.70
N TYR A 160 2.22 -13.74 7.03
CA TYR A 160 1.00 -14.11 7.75
C TYR A 160 -0.14 -13.12 7.48
N GLN A 161 0.16 -11.84 7.41
CA GLN A 161 -0.86 -10.81 7.19
C GLN A 161 -1.47 -10.82 5.78
N PHE A 162 -0.93 -11.59 4.83
CA PHE A 162 -1.50 -11.66 3.47
C PHE A 162 -2.88 -12.33 3.45
N TRP A 163 -2.98 -13.55 4.01
CA TRP A 163 -4.18 -14.40 3.83
C TRP A 163 -5.43 -13.90 4.58
N VAL A 164 -5.26 -13.00 5.56
CA VAL A 164 -6.37 -12.39 6.31
C VAL A 164 -7.20 -11.39 5.48
N HIS A 165 -6.78 -11.09 4.24
CA HIS A 165 -7.50 -10.20 3.34
C HIS A 165 -8.42 -10.96 2.39
N THR A 166 -9.44 -11.63 2.93
CA THR A 166 -10.45 -12.32 2.10
C THR A 166 -11.82 -12.26 2.74
N ARG A 167 -12.86 -12.34 1.91
CA ARG A 167 -14.26 -12.43 2.33
C ARG A 167 -14.77 -13.88 2.39
N HIS A 168 -14.03 -14.83 1.82
CA HIS A 168 -14.52 -16.21 1.68
C HIS A 168 -14.35 -17.06 2.92
N VAL A 169 -13.57 -16.61 3.90
CA VAL A 169 -13.31 -17.34 5.14
C VAL A 169 -14.21 -16.79 6.24
N PRO A 170 -15.12 -17.61 6.80
CA PRO A 170 -16.00 -17.21 7.90
C PRO A 170 -15.22 -17.13 9.22
N LYS A 171 -15.92 -16.87 10.32
CA LYS A 171 -15.36 -16.97 11.67
C LYS A 171 -14.77 -18.37 11.92
N LEU A 172 -13.57 -18.42 12.49
CA LEU A 172 -12.83 -19.67 12.74
C LEU A 172 -12.93 -20.19 14.19
N GLY A 173 -13.84 -19.65 15.00
CA GLY A 173 -14.09 -20.10 16.36
C GLY A 173 -12.86 -19.96 17.26
N TRP A 174 -12.36 -21.08 17.81
CA TRP A 174 -11.25 -21.09 18.78
C TRP A 174 -9.97 -20.43 18.25
N TYR A 175 -9.73 -20.46 16.95
CA TYR A 175 -8.52 -19.87 16.35
C TYR A 175 -8.48 -18.34 16.54
N GLU A 176 -9.65 -17.67 16.53
CA GLU A 176 -9.77 -16.21 16.71
C GLU A 176 -9.55 -15.75 18.14
N TRP A 177 -9.32 -16.67 19.06
CA TRP A 177 -8.92 -16.34 20.44
C TRP A 177 -7.45 -15.97 20.51
N PHE A 178 -6.63 -16.52 19.60
CA PHE A 178 -5.17 -16.38 19.62
C PHE A 178 -4.64 -15.62 18.41
N PHE A 179 -5.27 -15.79 17.25
CA PHE A 179 -4.74 -15.35 15.97
C PHE A 179 -5.69 -14.42 15.23
N VAL A 180 -5.10 -13.50 14.46
CA VAL A 180 -5.83 -12.65 13.51
C VAL A 180 -6.37 -13.53 12.38
N THR A 181 -7.61 -13.31 11.98
CA THR A 181 -8.29 -14.07 10.94
C THR A 181 -8.94 -13.13 9.94
N PRO A 182 -9.37 -13.65 8.78
CA PRO A 182 -10.17 -12.87 7.85
C PRO A 182 -11.38 -12.16 8.47
N SER A 183 -12.04 -12.75 9.46
CA SER A 183 -13.18 -12.15 10.17
C SER A 183 -12.80 -10.89 10.94
N ASN A 184 -11.88 -11.00 11.90
CA ASN A 184 -11.48 -9.84 12.71
C ASN A 184 -10.73 -8.77 11.88
N HIS A 185 -10.03 -9.17 10.82
CA HIS A 185 -9.37 -8.23 9.91
C HIS A 185 -10.34 -7.53 8.95
N ARG A 186 -11.45 -8.18 8.53
CA ARG A 186 -12.55 -7.48 7.83
C ARG A 186 -13.16 -6.39 8.70
N ALA A 187 -13.48 -6.72 9.96
CA ALA A 187 -13.98 -5.73 10.91
C ALA A 187 -12.98 -4.57 11.07
N HIS A 188 -11.68 -4.88 11.22
CA HIS A 188 -10.62 -3.88 11.28
C HIS A 188 -10.61 -2.90 10.08
N HIS A 189 -10.87 -3.41 8.87
CA HIS A 189 -10.90 -2.63 7.64
C HIS A 189 -12.19 -1.85 7.40
N ALA A 190 -13.16 -1.94 8.32
CA ALA A 190 -14.44 -1.28 8.18
C ALA A 190 -14.38 0.20 8.56
N GLN A 191 -15.22 1.01 7.91
CA GLN A 191 -15.52 2.39 8.32
C GLN A 191 -16.77 2.50 9.20
N ASN A 192 -17.46 1.39 9.52
CA ASN A 192 -18.58 1.40 10.45
C ASN A 192 -18.13 1.85 11.84
N ALA A 193 -18.94 2.65 12.51
CA ALA A 193 -18.60 3.17 13.84
C ALA A 193 -18.32 2.07 14.88
N LEU A 194 -18.96 0.90 14.76
CA LEU A 194 -18.75 -0.27 15.62
C LEU A 194 -17.29 -0.78 15.59
N TYR A 195 -16.69 -0.77 14.40
CA TYR A 195 -15.38 -1.39 14.18
C TYR A 195 -14.22 -0.40 14.10
N MET A 196 -14.50 0.90 14.09
CA MET A 196 -13.47 1.95 14.11
C MET A 196 -12.54 1.79 15.31
N ASP A 197 -11.23 1.89 15.05
CA ASP A 197 -10.20 1.80 16.09
C ASP A 197 -10.23 0.46 16.88
N ARG A 198 -10.32 -0.66 16.14
CA ARG A 198 -10.36 -2.04 16.67
C ARG A 198 -9.42 -2.98 15.92
N ASN A 199 -9.06 -4.09 16.56
CA ASN A 199 -8.34 -5.24 15.97
C ASN A 199 -7.01 -4.89 15.27
N TYR A 200 -6.05 -4.34 16.00
CA TYR A 200 -4.75 -3.91 15.48
C TYR A 200 -3.67 -5.01 15.38
N GLY A 201 -3.93 -6.22 15.88
CA GLY A 201 -2.98 -7.32 15.79
C GLY A 201 -2.55 -7.62 14.34
N GLY A 202 -1.29 -8.04 14.16
CA GLY A 202 -0.81 -8.52 12.87
C GLY A 202 -0.99 -10.02 12.74
N VAL A 203 -0.38 -10.76 13.66
CA VAL A 203 -0.48 -12.22 13.77
C VAL A 203 -1.34 -12.61 14.96
N PHE A 204 -1.09 -12.03 16.13
CA PHE A 204 -1.78 -12.38 17.37
C PHE A 204 -2.87 -11.36 17.70
N ILE A 205 -4.12 -11.81 17.76
CA ILE A 205 -5.27 -11.00 18.22
C ILE A 205 -5.26 -10.81 19.75
N ILE A 206 -4.37 -11.53 20.44
CA ILE A 206 -4.21 -11.49 21.91
C ILE A 206 -3.91 -10.07 22.38
N TRP A 207 -3.13 -9.28 21.62
CA TRP A 207 -2.84 -7.89 21.97
C TRP A 207 -4.11 -7.05 22.05
N ASP A 208 -5.04 -7.21 21.11
CA ASP A 208 -6.31 -6.51 21.14
C ASP A 208 -7.17 -6.88 22.35
N ARG A 209 -7.13 -8.15 22.76
CA ARG A 209 -7.83 -8.61 23.96
C ARG A 209 -7.20 -8.03 25.23
N LEU A 210 -5.87 -8.02 25.30
CA LEU A 210 -5.11 -7.48 26.45
C LEU A 210 -5.28 -5.96 26.60
N PHE A 211 -5.31 -5.22 25.48
CA PHE A 211 -5.37 -3.76 25.48
C PHE A 211 -6.78 -3.19 25.22
N GLY A 212 -7.81 -4.05 25.20
CA GLY A 212 -9.22 -3.65 25.12
C GLY A 212 -9.63 -3.07 23.76
N THR A 213 -9.01 -3.50 22.67
CA THR A 213 -9.28 -3.06 21.30
C THR A 213 -9.90 -4.16 20.42
N PHE A 214 -10.20 -5.33 20.99
CA PHE A 214 -10.86 -6.43 20.26
C PHE A 214 -12.34 -6.10 19.98
N GLN A 215 -12.76 -6.32 18.75
CA GLN A 215 -14.16 -6.28 18.32
C GLN A 215 -14.43 -7.45 17.38
N GLU A 216 -15.38 -8.31 17.74
CA GLU A 216 -15.83 -9.37 16.84
C GLU A 216 -16.63 -8.78 15.66
N GLU A 217 -16.49 -9.36 14.47
CA GLU A 217 -17.37 -9.06 13.33
C GLU A 217 -18.82 -9.45 13.71
N ASP A 218 -19.75 -8.51 13.66
CA ASP A 218 -21.16 -8.73 13.99
C ASP A 218 -21.94 -9.04 12.72
N ASP A 219 -22.62 -10.18 12.71
CA ASP A 219 -23.43 -10.64 11.57
C ASP A 219 -24.63 -9.70 11.30
N ASN A 220 -25.01 -8.87 12.27
CA ASN A 220 -26.08 -7.87 12.14
C ASN A 220 -25.58 -6.49 11.65
N GLU A 221 -24.27 -6.26 11.62
CA GLU A 221 -23.66 -5.00 11.18
C GLU A 221 -22.68 -5.29 10.03
N PRO A 222 -23.17 -5.39 8.78
CA PRO A 222 -22.34 -5.69 7.63
C PRO A 222 -21.19 -4.69 7.46
N VAL A 223 -20.00 -5.23 7.22
CA VAL A 223 -18.77 -4.45 7.03
C VAL A 223 -18.86 -3.59 5.76
N ILE A 224 -18.68 -2.28 5.94
CA ILE A 224 -18.52 -1.30 4.87
C ILE A 224 -17.05 -0.91 4.84
N PHE A 225 -16.36 -1.21 3.75
CA PHE A 225 -14.92 -0.94 3.58
C PHE A 225 -14.64 0.48 3.08
N GLY A 226 -13.40 0.92 3.23
CA GLY A 226 -12.92 2.23 2.83
C GLY A 226 -12.58 3.11 4.04
N VAL A 227 -12.33 4.39 3.77
CA VAL A 227 -12.00 5.39 4.81
C VAL A 227 -13.07 6.47 4.88
N THR A 228 -13.24 7.06 6.06
CA THR A 228 -14.26 8.10 6.33
C THR A 228 -14.12 9.36 5.47
N THR A 229 -12.92 9.62 4.92
CA THR A 229 -12.69 10.60 3.85
C THR A 229 -12.26 9.83 2.60
N PRO A 230 -13.20 9.47 1.71
CA PRO A 230 -12.94 8.58 0.58
C PRO A 230 -11.80 9.08 -0.31
N LEU A 231 -11.02 8.15 -0.88
CA LEU A 231 -9.98 8.49 -1.84
C LEU A 231 -10.56 9.14 -3.10
N ALA A 232 -11.68 8.59 -3.60
CA ALA A 232 -12.39 9.03 -4.80
C ALA A 232 -11.44 9.27 -6.01
N SER A 233 -10.46 8.39 -6.17
CA SER A 233 -9.38 8.49 -7.15
C SER A 233 -8.68 7.13 -7.33
N TRP A 234 -8.26 6.83 -8.56
CA TRP A 234 -7.40 5.70 -8.91
C TRP A 234 -5.93 6.10 -9.12
N ASN A 235 -5.55 7.34 -8.83
CA ASN A 235 -4.16 7.79 -8.82
C ASN A 235 -3.40 7.26 -7.56
N PRO A 236 -2.39 6.38 -7.71
CA PRO A 236 -1.64 5.82 -6.58
C PRO A 236 -0.69 6.83 -5.90
N LEU A 237 -0.27 7.89 -6.60
CA LEU A 237 0.48 8.99 -5.98
C LEU A 237 -0.43 9.79 -5.05
N TRP A 238 -1.64 10.10 -5.52
CA TRP A 238 -2.62 10.81 -4.70
C TRP A 238 -3.09 9.98 -3.50
N ALA A 239 -3.23 8.66 -3.67
CA ALA A 239 -3.51 7.73 -2.57
C ALA A 239 -2.55 7.93 -1.38
N ASN A 240 -1.25 8.10 -1.66
CA ASN A 240 -0.21 8.33 -0.66
C ASN A 240 -0.17 9.76 -0.11
N LEU A 241 -0.77 10.75 -0.79
CA LEU A 241 -0.64 12.17 -0.45
C LEU A 241 -1.92 12.80 0.12
N GLN A 242 -3.09 12.22 -0.11
CA GLN A 242 -4.39 12.82 0.19
C GLN A 242 -4.49 13.29 1.66
N PHE A 243 -4.20 12.42 2.62
CA PHE A 243 -4.30 12.75 4.03
C PHE A 243 -3.22 13.76 4.49
N TYR A 244 -2.00 13.67 3.94
CA TYR A 244 -0.96 14.69 4.19
C TYR A 244 -1.39 16.07 3.67
N ALA A 245 -1.97 16.12 2.46
CA ALA A 245 -2.47 17.35 1.87
C ALA A 245 -3.64 17.95 2.66
N GLN A 246 -4.52 17.10 3.19
CA GLN A 246 -5.61 17.51 4.08
C GLN A 246 -5.05 18.12 5.38
N LEU A 247 -4.15 17.43 6.08
CA LEU A 247 -3.52 17.92 7.31
C LEU A 247 -2.77 19.23 7.08
N TRP A 248 -2.03 19.32 5.97
CA TRP A 248 -1.35 20.55 5.57
C TRP A 248 -2.32 21.71 5.29
N SER A 249 -3.45 21.44 4.65
CA SER A 249 -4.48 22.45 4.38
C SER A 249 -5.07 22.99 5.68
N ASP A 250 -5.41 22.11 6.62
CA ASP A 250 -5.93 22.50 7.94
C ASP A 250 -4.87 23.23 8.77
N ALA A 251 -3.62 22.77 8.76
CA ALA A 251 -2.49 23.44 9.42
C ALA A 251 -2.30 24.86 8.90
N ARG A 252 -2.36 25.08 7.58
CA ARG A 252 -2.23 26.43 7.01
C ARG A 252 -3.39 27.34 7.38
N ARG A 253 -4.61 26.80 7.44
CA ARG A 253 -5.84 27.54 7.75
C ARG A 253 -6.00 27.90 9.21
N ALA A 254 -5.38 27.15 10.12
CA ALA A 254 -5.47 27.42 11.55
C ALA A 254 -4.94 28.83 11.89
N GLU A 255 -5.64 29.53 12.76
CA GLU A 255 -5.21 30.84 13.26
C GLU A 255 -4.07 30.70 14.28
N CYS A 256 -4.16 29.70 15.17
CA CYS A 256 -3.15 29.44 16.18
C CYS A 256 -1.92 28.74 15.58
N TRP A 257 -0.72 29.27 15.78
CA TRP A 257 0.52 28.65 15.29
C TRP A 257 0.76 27.26 15.91
N TRP A 258 0.37 27.05 17.16
CA TRP A 258 0.52 25.77 17.83
C TRP A 258 -0.38 24.70 17.20
N ASP A 259 -1.59 25.06 16.78
CA ASP A 259 -2.49 24.17 16.05
C ASP A 259 -1.90 23.71 14.72
N LYS A 260 -1.10 24.55 14.06
CA LYS A 260 -0.38 24.17 12.83
C LYS A 260 0.64 23.06 13.05
N LEU A 261 1.23 22.99 14.25
CA LEU A 261 2.26 22.02 14.60
C LEU A 261 1.69 20.78 15.28
N ARG A 262 0.78 20.93 16.24
CA ARG A 262 0.26 19.77 16.97
C ARG A 262 -0.65 18.89 16.13
N ILE A 263 -1.33 19.44 15.11
CA ILE A 263 -2.28 18.69 14.25
C ILE A 263 -1.70 17.36 13.75
N TRP A 264 -0.42 17.32 13.41
CA TRP A 264 0.27 16.12 12.91
C TRP A 264 0.30 14.97 13.93
N PHE A 265 0.30 15.28 15.24
CA PHE A 265 0.42 14.31 16.32
C PHE A 265 -0.88 14.12 17.11
N MET A 266 -1.92 14.91 16.82
CA MET A 266 -3.23 14.77 17.44
C MET A 266 -3.94 13.49 16.99
N ARG A 267 -4.98 13.09 17.73
CA ARG A 267 -5.77 11.90 17.40
C ARG A 267 -6.42 12.03 16.03
N THR A 268 -6.57 10.93 15.32
CA THR A 268 -7.24 10.90 14.01
C THR A 268 -8.63 11.55 14.09
N GLY A 269 -8.91 12.45 13.15
CA GLY A 269 -10.14 13.24 13.12
C GLY A 269 -10.12 14.52 13.97
N TRP A 270 -9.08 14.77 14.79
CA TRP A 270 -8.89 16.07 15.43
C TRP A 270 -8.54 17.13 14.38
N ARG A 271 -9.20 18.27 14.47
CA ARG A 271 -8.95 19.47 13.64
C ARG A 271 -9.02 20.71 14.54
N PRO A 272 -8.26 21.78 14.23
CA PRO A 272 -8.36 23.05 14.96
C PRO A 272 -9.81 23.58 14.98
N ALA A 273 -10.22 24.18 16.09
CA ALA A 273 -11.64 24.52 16.32
C ALA A 273 -12.16 25.57 15.33
N ASP A 274 -11.33 26.58 15.04
CA ASP A 274 -11.56 27.62 14.03
C ASP A 274 -11.68 27.00 12.62
N VAL A 275 -10.80 26.06 12.27
CA VAL A 275 -10.83 25.36 10.98
C VAL A 275 -12.08 24.49 10.88
N LYS A 276 -12.46 23.78 11.94
CA LYS A 276 -13.69 22.97 11.98
C LYS A 276 -14.94 23.82 11.81
N ALA A 277 -14.97 25.02 12.38
CA ALA A 277 -16.09 25.95 12.27
C ALA A 277 -16.18 26.59 10.87
N LYS A 278 -15.06 27.04 10.30
CA LYS A 278 -15.01 27.73 8.99
C LYS A 278 -15.03 26.78 7.80
N TYR A 279 -14.49 25.58 7.96
CA TYR A 279 -14.33 24.57 6.91
C TYR A 279 -14.81 23.20 7.40
N PRO A 280 -16.12 23.03 7.68
CA PRO A 280 -16.66 21.78 8.19
C PRO A 280 -16.45 20.63 7.20
N MET A 281 -16.18 19.44 7.73
CA MET A 281 -16.14 18.19 6.96
C MET A 281 -17.31 17.32 7.42
N ALA A 282 -18.25 17.05 6.52
CA ALA A 282 -19.36 16.17 6.80
C ALA A 282 -18.87 14.71 6.86
N ARG A 283 -19.39 13.93 7.81
CA ARG A 283 -19.27 12.47 7.75
C ARG A 283 -20.29 11.95 6.76
N HIS A 284 -19.89 10.98 5.94
CA HIS A 284 -20.81 10.32 5.03
C HIS A 284 -21.81 9.47 5.81
N ASP A 285 -23.07 9.53 5.39
CA ASP A 285 -24.09 8.59 5.84
C ASP A 285 -23.82 7.24 5.18
N LEU A 286 -23.44 6.26 5.99
CA LEU A 286 -23.09 4.92 5.52
C LEU A 286 -24.29 4.16 4.94
N SER A 287 -25.52 4.52 5.32
CA SER A 287 -26.74 3.92 4.73
C SER A 287 -26.90 4.22 3.24
N GLN A 288 -26.23 5.27 2.76
CA GLN A 288 -26.22 5.70 1.37
C GLN A 288 -24.84 5.56 0.73
N PHE A 289 -23.92 4.80 1.36
CA PHE A 289 -22.57 4.65 0.86
C PHE A 289 -22.57 4.04 -0.55
N ARG A 290 -21.89 4.72 -1.47
CA ARG A 290 -21.66 4.24 -2.82
C ARG A 290 -20.17 4.21 -3.08
N LYS A 291 -19.68 3.04 -3.43
CA LYS A 291 -18.28 2.86 -3.82
C LYS A 291 -17.97 3.77 -5.02
N PHE A 292 -16.83 4.44 -4.97
CA PHE A 292 -16.29 5.21 -6.08
C PHE A 292 -16.00 4.25 -7.24
N ASP A 293 -16.63 4.49 -8.38
CA ASP A 293 -16.38 3.73 -9.60
C ASP A 293 -16.47 4.64 -10.81
N VAL A 294 -15.62 4.38 -11.79
CA VAL A 294 -15.66 5.04 -13.10
C VAL A 294 -15.82 3.93 -14.14
N PRO A 295 -17.01 3.77 -14.75
CA PRO A 295 -17.24 2.72 -15.70
C PRO A 295 -16.32 2.82 -16.92
N LEU A 296 -15.60 1.74 -17.22
CA LEU A 296 -14.70 1.62 -18.38
C LEU A 296 -15.17 0.52 -19.32
N ASP A 297 -14.99 0.73 -20.64
CA ASP A 297 -15.20 -0.33 -21.64
C ASP A 297 -14.19 -1.47 -21.41
N VAL A 298 -14.60 -2.71 -21.71
CA VAL A 298 -13.75 -3.90 -21.53
C VAL A 298 -12.41 -3.76 -22.26
N ARG A 299 -12.38 -3.13 -23.44
CA ARG A 299 -11.11 -2.91 -24.18
C ARG A 299 -10.17 -1.96 -23.44
N GLN A 300 -10.71 -0.92 -22.80
CA GLN A 300 -9.91 -0.01 -21.97
C GLN A 300 -9.38 -0.73 -20.73
N GLN A 301 -10.21 -1.54 -20.07
CA GLN A 301 -9.79 -2.35 -18.93
C GLN A 301 -8.67 -3.33 -19.31
N VAL A 302 -8.81 -4.04 -20.43
CA VAL A 302 -7.78 -4.96 -20.95
C VAL A 302 -6.50 -4.21 -21.28
N TYR A 303 -6.59 -3.06 -21.96
CA TYR A 303 -5.43 -2.23 -22.26
C TYR A 303 -4.69 -1.82 -20.98
N ILE A 304 -5.40 -1.25 -19.99
CA ILE A 304 -4.81 -0.81 -18.73
C ILE A 304 -4.20 -2.00 -17.97
N ALA A 305 -4.86 -3.16 -17.95
CA ALA A 305 -4.33 -4.36 -17.30
C ALA A 305 -3.04 -4.86 -17.95
N LEU A 306 -2.93 -4.82 -19.28
CA LEU A 306 -1.71 -5.17 -20.00
C LEU A 306 -0.57 -4.18 -19.71
N GLN A 307 -0.87 -2.88 -19.68
CA GLN A 307 0.11 -1.87 -19.29
C GLN A 307 0.56 -2.05 -17.84
N PHE A 308 -0.38 -2.34 -16.93
CA PHE A 308 -0.08 -2.63 -15.53
C PHE A 308 0.83 -3.85 -15.40
N ALA A 309 0.58 -4.93 -16.14
CA ALA A 309 1.45 -6.11 -16.16
C ALA A 309 2.89 -5.79 -16.59
N ALA A 310 3.07 -4.88 -17.56
CA ALA A 310 4.40 -4.38 -17.94
C ALA A 310 5.09 -3.64 -16.79
N TYR A 311 4.35 -2.82 -16.03
CA TYR A 311 4.87 -2.15 -14.84
C TYR A 311 5.17 -3.10 -13.67
N VAL A 312 4.38 -4.17 -13.48
CA VAL A 312 4.73 -5.25 -12.55
C VAL A 312 6.06 -5.89 -12.95
N GLY A 313 6.23 -6.22 -14.24
CA GLY A 313 7.49 -6.76 -14.76
C GLY A 313 8.68 -5.81 -14.55
N PHE A 314 8.49 -4.52 -14.80
CA PHE A 314 9.52 -3.50 -14.55
C PHE A 314 9.83 -3.34 -13.05
N GLY A 315 8.81 -3.40 -12.18
CA GLY A 315 8.98 -3.38 -10.73
C GLY A 315 9.78 -4.58 -10.22
N SER A 316 9.48 -5.77 -10.74
CA SER A 316 10.24 -7.00 -10.45
C SER A 316 11.69 -6.89 -10.89
N TYR A 317 11.96 -6.28 -12.04
CA TYR A 317 13.32 -5.97 -12.49
C TYR A 317 14.05 -5.06 -11.49
N LEU A 318 13.45 -3.92 -11.13
CA LEU A 318 14.03 -3.01 -10.15
C LEU A 318 14.27 -3.69 -8.81
N MET A 319 13.40 -4.61 -8.41
CA MET A 319 13.57 -5.35 -7.15
C MET A 319 14.71 -6.35 -7.17
N ASN A 320 14.88 -7.06 -8.28
CA ASN A 320 15.91 -8.07 -8.39
C ASN A 320 17.33 -7.49 -8.53
N PHE A 321 17.45 -6.34 -9.20
CA PHE A 321 18.76 -5.73 -9.48
C PHE A 321 19.05 -4.47 -8.67
N GLY A 322 18.04 -3.88 -8.02
CA GLY A 322 18.11 -2.55 -7.41
C GLY A 322 19.16 -2.38 -6.33
N GLU A 323 19.47 -3.40 -5.55
CA GLU A 323 20.51 -3.32 -4.50
C GLU A 323 21.92 -3.08 -5.09
N GLY A 324 22.15 -3.46 -6.35
CA GLY A 324 23.41 -3.20 -7.06
C GLY A 324 23.40 -1.95 -7.95
N LEU A 325 22.29 -1.24 -8.05
CA LEU A 325 22.15 -0.08 -8.93
C LEU A 325 22.64 1.21 -8.27
N PRO A 326 23.27 2.13 -9.02
CA PRO A 326 23.56 3.48 -8.53
C PRO A 326 22.27 4.21 -8.13
N THR A 327 22.36 5.11 -7.15
CA THR A 327 21.20 5.91 -6.69
C THR A 327 20.53 6.68 -7.84
N ALA A 328 21.30 7.21 -8.80
CA ALA A 328 20.76 7.88 -9.98
C ALA A 328 19.89 6.95 -10.84
N ALA A 329 20.30 5.68 -11.02
CA ALA A 329 19.50 4.67 -11.71
C ALA A 329 18.20 4.34 -10.95
N LEU A 330 18.27 4.20 -9.63
CA LEU A 330 17.10 3.96 -8.79
C LEU A 330 16.10 5.12 -8.86
N ILE A 331 16.57 6.36 -8.81
CA ILE A 331 15.72 7.55 -8.95
C ILE A 331 15.05 7.58 -10.33
N LEU A 332 15.81 7.33 -11.40
CA LEU A 332 15.26 7.28 -12.76
C LEU A 332 14.21 6.17 -12.91
N GLY A 333 14.52 4.97 -12.45
CA GLY A 333 13.62 3.81 -12.51
C GLY A 333 12.35 4.01 -11.69
N TRP A 334 12.48 4.52 -10.46
CA TRP A 334 11.35 4.88 -9.61
C TRP A 334 10.49 5.98 -10.23
N SER A 335 11.10 7.01 -10.83
CA SER A 335 10.36 8.10 -11.49
C SER A 335 9.56 7.59 -12.68
N ALA A 336 10.13 6.70 -13.49
CA ALA A 336 9.44 6.05 -14.61
C ALA A 336 8.28 5.17 -14.12
N MET A 337 8.46 4.44 -13.01
CA MET A 337 7.41 3.66 -12.36
C MET A 337 6.27 4.56 -11.88
N ALA A 338 6.59 5.58 -11.09
CA ALA A 338 5.62 6.51 -10.50
C ALA A 338 4.79 7.22 -11.58
N LEU A 339 5.44 7.75 -12.62
CA LEU A 339 4.77 8.38 -13.76
C LEU A 339 3.86 7.39 -14.51
N GLY A 340 4.33 6.16 -14.67
CA GLY A 340 3.58 5.09 -15.30
C GLY A 340 2.28 4.76 -14.59
N LEU A 341 2.39 4.43 -13.30
CA LEU A 341 1.25 4.10 -12.45
C LEU A 341 0.30 5.29 -12.28
N PHE A 342 0.81 6.52 -12.23
CA PHE A 342 -0.01 7.74 -12.30
C PHE A 342 -0.84 7.78 -13.58
N THR A 343 -0.21 7.55 -14.73
CA THR A 343 -0.89 7.58 -16.03
C THR A 343 -1.98 6.50 -16.12
N LEU A 344 -1.74 5.32 -15.55
CA LEU A 344 -2.77 4.27 -15.45
C LEU A 344 -3.94 4.71 -14.56
N GLY A 345 -3.67 5.38 -13.43
CA GLY A 345 -4.73 5.95 -12.59
C GLY A 345 -5.59 6.97 -13.33
N VAL A 346 -4.97 7.84 -14.14
CA VAL A 346 -5.67 8.82 -15.00
C VAL A 346 -6.54 8.11 -16.05
N ALA A 347 -6.04 7.03 -16.64
CA ALA A 347 -6.78 6.22 -17.59
C ALA A 347 -7.96 5.47 -16.93
N LEU A 348 -7.75 4.93 -15.72
CA LEU A 348 -8.80 4.27 -14.93
C LEU A 348 -9.94 5.23 -14.55
N GLU A 349 -9.61 6.50 -14.30
CA GLU A 349 -10.60 7.55 -14.01
C GLU A 349 -11.24 8.14 -15.29
N ASN A 350 -10.89 7.64 -16.47
CA ASN A 350 -11.38 8.11 -17.76
C ASN A 350 -11.32 9.65 -17.90
N ARG A 351 -10.22 10.26 -17.42
CA ARG A 351 -10.08 11.73 -17.45
C ARG A 351 -10.06 12.24 -18.90
N PRO A 352 -10.58 13.45 -19.19
CA PRO A 352 -10.58 14.02 -20.55
C PRO A 352 -9.19 14.14 -21.20
N TRP A 353 -8.13 14.20 -20.38
CA TRP A 353 -6.74 14.30 -20.82
C TRP A 353 -5.98 12.96 -20.71
N ALA A 354 -6.65 11.84 -20.45
CA ALA A 354 -6.02 10.52 -20.32
C ALA A 354 -5.25 10.11 -21.58
N LEU A 355 -5.78 10.36 -22.77
CA LEU A 355 -5.06 10.10 -24.02
C LEU A 355 -3.79 10.93 -24.12
N LYS A 356 -3.83 12.21 -23.72
CA LYS A 356 -2.65 13.09 -23.74
C LYS A 356 -1.60 12.60 -22.75
N ALA A 357 -2.00 12.19 -21.55
CA ALA A 357 -1.10 11.62 -20.55
C ALA A 357 -0.41 10.36 -21.08
N GLU A 358 -1.18 9.46 -21.66
CA GLU A 358 -0.68 8.20 -22.19
C GLU A 358 0.27 8.40 -23.37
N LEU A 359 -0.07 9.27 -24.33
CA LEU A 359 0.86 9.63 -25.41
C LEU A 359 2.15 10.28 -24.87
N SER A 360 2.03 11.14 -23.86
CA SER A 360 3.21 11.75 -23.21
C SER A 360 4.08 10.70 -22.54
N ARG A 361 3.49 9.73 -21.85
CA ARG A 361 4.19 8.58 -21.24
C ARG A 361 4.95 7.78 -22.31
N LEU A 362 4.32 7.49 -23.44
CA LEU A 362 4.96 6.77 -24.56
C LEU A 362 6.07 7.58 -25.23
N VAL A 363 5.98 8.91 -25.29
CA VAL A 363 7.09 9.76 -25.77
C VAL A 363 8.26 9.71 -24.78
N LEU A 364 7.98 9.73 -23.47
CA LEU A 364 9.00 9.71 -22.41
C LEU A 364 9.76 8.37 -22.30
N ASN A 365 9.27 7.31 -22.93
CA ASN A 365 10.01 6.05 -23.09
C ASN A 365 11.34 6.24 -23.83
N VAL A 366 11.41 7.14 -24.82
CA VAL A 366 12.62 7.40 -25.63
C VAL A 366 13.76 7.97 -24.77
N PRO A 367 13.59 9.08 -24.04
CA PRO A 367 14.63 9.58 -23.14
C PRO A 367 14.92 8.59 -22.00
N LEU A 368 13.95 7.80 -21.53
CA LEU A 368 14.20 6.77 -20.52
C LEU A 368 15.23 5.73 -21.00
N VAL A 369 15.05 5.18 -22.20
CA VAL A 369 16.00 4.19 -22.75
C VAL A 369 17.35 4.78 -23.08
N TRP A 370 17.40 6.06 -23.44
CA TRP A 370 18.67 6.76 -23.65
C TRP A 370 19.41 7.03 -22.33
N LEU A 371 18.71 7.48 -21.29
CA LEU A 371 19.30 7.79 -19.98
C LEU A 371 19.66 6.55 -19.17
N ALA A 372 18.87 5.47 -19.29
CA ALA A 372 19.01 4.29 -18.44
C ALA A 372 20.43 3.67 -18.48
N PRO A 373 21.08 3.49 -19.64
CA PRO A 373 22.48 3.04 -19.68
C PRO A 373 23.48 4.04 -19.11
N LEU A 374 23.23 5.34 -19.26
CA LEU A 374 24.14 6.39 -18.77
C LEU A 374 24.20 6.42 -17.25
N VAL A 375 23.08 6.16 -16.58
CA VAL A 375 23.01 6.10 -15.11
C VAL A 375 23.22 4.69 -14.55
N GLY A 376 23.41 3.69 -15.41
CA GLY A 376 23.63 2.29 -15.03
C GLY A 376 22.37 1.51 -14.66
N LEU A 377 21.18 1.95 -15.07
CA LEU A 377 19.90 1.25 -14.81
C LEU A 377 19.81 -0.08 -15.56
N TRP A 378 20.22 -0.12 -16.82
CA TRP A 378 20.41 -1.36 -17.60
C TRP A 378 21.48 -1.14 -18.69
N PRO A 379 22.15 -2.18 -19.20
CA PRO A 379 23.17 -2.01 -20.23
C PRO A 379 22.61 -1.42 -21.54
N ALA A 380 23.42 -0.61 -22.23
CA ALA A 380 23.10 -0.15 -23.57
C ALA A 380 23.03 -1.36 -24.51
N SER A 381 21.88 -1.57 -25.15
CA SER A 381 21.68 -2.70 -26.07
C SER A 381 20.68 -2.37 -27.17
N ASN A 382 20.90 -2.91 -28.37
CA ASN A 382 19.93 -2.84 -29.47
C ASN A 382 18.61 -3.53 -29.09
N LEU A 383 18.68 -4.55 -28.24
CA LEU A 383 17.50 -5.25 -27.70
C LEU A 383 16.66 -4.34 -26.80
N GLY A 384 17.28 -3.47 -25.99
CA GLY A 384 16.56 -2.47 -25.19
C GLY A 384 15.76 -1.50 -26.05
N TRP A 385 16.38 -1.00 -27.13
CA TRP A 385 15.70 -0.13 -28.11
C TRP A 385 14.59 -0.86 -28.87
N LEU A 386 14.83 -2.10 -29.33
CA LEU A 386 13.82 -2.91 -29.99
C LEU A 386 12.63 -3.22 -29.07
N GLY A 387 12.90 -3.54 -27.81
CA GLY A 387 11.89 -3.77 -26.78
C GLY A 387 11.02 -2.53 -26.56
N LEU A 388 11.64 -1.34 -26.47
CA LEU A 388 10.93 -0.08 -26.34
C LEU A 388 10.03 0.24 -27.53
N LEU A 389 10.57 0.11 -28.75
CA LEU A 389 9.82 0.40 -29.97
C LEU A 389 8.65 -0.57 -30.12
N SER A 390 8.87 -1.84 -29.83
CA SER A 390 7.82 -2.87 -29.82
C SER A 390 6.75 -2.55 -28.79
N TYR A 391 7.14 -2.24 -27.55
CA TYR A 391 6.22 -1.87 -26.47
C TYR A 391 5.41 -0.62 -26.79
N SER A 392 6.06 0.41 -27.33
CA SER A 392 5.41 1.67 -27.68
C SER A 392 4.45 1.49 -28.86
N LEU A 393 4.85 0.72 -29.89
CA LEU A 393 4.00 0.39 -31.02
C LEU A 393 2.75 -0.41 -30.58
N LEU A 394 2.94 -1.45 -29.76
CA LEU A 394 1.83 -2.23 -29.20
C LEU A 394 0.89 -1.37 -28.35
N SER A 395 1.46 -0.42 -27.60
CA SER A 395 0.66 0.52 -26.80
C SER A 395 -0.17 1.47 -27.68
N VAL A 396 0.40 1.98 -28.78
CA VAL A 396 -0.34 2.79 -29.77
C VAL A 396 -1.44 1.97 -30.46
N ILE A 397 -1.16 0.72 -30.84
CA ILE A 397 -2.17 -0.19 -31.41
C ILE A 397 -3.31 -0.41 -30.40
N GLY A 398 -2.97 -0.66 -29.14
CA GLY A 398 -3.96 -0.81 -28.06
C GLY A 398 -4.84 0.42 -27.88
N LEU A 399 -4.25 1.62 -27.90
CA LEU A 399 -4.99 2.88 -27.84
C LEU A 399 -5.90 3.08 -29.06
N TYR A 400 -5.41 2.73 -30.25
CA TYR A 400 -6.20 2.78 -31.47
C TYR A 400 -7.40 1.82 -31.41
N CYS A 401 -7.27 0.67 -30.76
CA CYS A 401 -8.40 -0.24 -30.50
C CYS A 401 -9.41 0.34 -29.49
N CYS A 402 -8.99 1.27 -28.63
CA CYS A 402 -9.84 1.97 -27.67
C CYS A 402 -10.39 3.32 -28.21
N ARG A 403 -10.09 3.67 -29.48
CA ARG A 403 -10.28 5.02 -30.06
C ARG A 403 -11.71 5.56 -30.12
N SER A 404 -12.73 4.71 -30.00
CA SER A 404 -14.11 5.20 -30.01
C SER A 404 -14.49 5.93 -28.72
N ARG A 405 -13.66 5.87 -27.64
CA ARG A 405 -14.04 6.40 -26.31
C ARG A 405 -12.94 7.04 -25.45
N PHE A 406 -11.64 6.92 -25.78
CA PHE A 406 -10.60 7.81 -25.19
C PHE A 406 -10.64 9.24 -25.75
N THR A 407 -11.46 9.47 -26.77
CA THR A 407 -11.54 10.68 -27.59
C THR A 407 -12.83 11.49 -27.37
N ARG A 408 -13.45 11.41 -26.18
CA ARG A 408 -14.29 12.55 -25.74
C ARG A 408 -13.37 13.74 -25.42
N LEU A 409 -12.72 14.27 -26.47
CA LEU A 409 -12.53 15.70 -26.58
C LEU A 409 -13.92 16.29 -26.36
N VAL A 410 -14.05 17.03 -25.27
CA VAL A 410 -15.23 17.80 -24.90
C VAL A 410 -15.90 18.35 -26.15
N SER A 411 -17.13 17.89 -26.42
CA SER A 411 -18.13 18.73 -27.08
C SER A 411 -18.66 19.70 -26.05
#